data_AF-A0A931GS24-F1
#
_entry.id   AF-A0A931GS24-F1
#
_cell.length_a   1.000
_cell.length_b   1.000
_cell.length_c   1.000
_cell.angle_alpha   90.00
_cell.angle_beta   90.00
_cell.angle_gamma   90.00
#
_symmetry.space_group_name_H-M   'P 1'
#
loop_
_entity.id
_entity.type
_entity.pdbx_description
1 polymer ?
#
loop_
_entity_poly.entity_id
_entity_poly.type
_entity_poly.pdbx_seq_one_letter_code
_entity_poly.pdbx_strand_id
1 'polypeptide(L)'
;MGESLTLPVPETLHATYAVAFVTPPADPRELARERVTRLTEPPLRDLVLRMLDSPLLTLDLRPAAGFPPLPADLLAAFGATRRELVGIAAASHLLAVRASYRPGWPPAHEWATRAIAGAVGGDPPVPVIDVFTPQVLGEDRLRRSLPGPDGAVRLTDWILLPHTSGPDGFWFTTKGLARFGLPELQTENVPEHLVGPWGRLLNGLASRLLGLWLERLAVGERPVVVELPEVVPVGLRDVAAAQGDREPSHREVDVRLRLDTGEDGEPVLTVPAAEDGPDGLESLCAALFGASRPA
;
A
#
# COMPACT_ATOMS: atom_id res chain seq x y z
N MET A 1 -18.74 26.30 -8.16
CA MET A 1 -18.12 25.02 -8.60
C MET A 1 -16.96 24.81 -7.64
N GLY A 2 -16.94 23.69 -6.92
CA GLY A 2 -15.76 23.35 -6.12
C GLY A 2 -14.60 23.03 -7.06
N GLU A 3 -13.40 23.45 -6.71
CA GLU A 3 -12.19 23.14 -7.47
C GLU A 3 -11.95 21.62 -7.47
N SER A 4 -11.48 21.09 -8.61
CA SER A 4 -11.21 19.67 -8.82
C SER A 4 -9.77 19.44 -9.26
N LEU A 5 -9.24 18.29 -8.85
CA LEU A 5 -7.92 17.80 -9.20
C LEU A 5 -8.06 16.79 -10.35
N THR A 6 -7.46 17.11 -11.49
CA THR A 6 -7.38 16.20 -12.63
C THR A 6 -6.16 15.28 -12.47
N LEU A 7 -6.40 14.00 -12.24
CA LEU A 7 -5.34 13.00 -12.05
C LEU A 7 -5.26 12.06 -13.27
N PRO A 8 -4.07 11.79 -13.81
CA PRO A 8 -3.91 10.80 -14.86
C PRO A 8 -4.19 9.39 -14.32
N VAL A 9 -4.86 8.56 -15.12
CA VAL A 9 -5.05 7.14 -14.82
C VAL A 9 -3.93 6.35 -15.48
N PRO A 10 -3.10 5.61 -14.72
CA PRO A 10 -2.06 4.79 -15.32
C PRO A 10 -2.67 3.73 -16.24
N GLU A 11 -2.08 3.51 -17.42
CA GLU A 11 -2.56 2.45 -18.33
C GLU A 11 -2.36 1.06 -17.72
N THR A 12 -1.26 0.89 -16.99
CA THR A 12 -0.85 -0.37 -16.37
C THR A 12 -0.25 -0.10 -15.00
N LEU A 13 -0.62 -0.94 -14.04
CA LEU A 13 -0.04 -1.01 -12.70
C LEU A 13 0.78 -2.29 -12.58
N HIS A 14 1.80 -2.24 -11.74
CA HIS A 14 2.74 -3.35 -11.54
C HIS A 14 2.80 -3.74 -10.07
N ALA A 15 2.85 -5.05 -9.82
CA ALA A 15 3.13 -5.62 -8.51
C ALA A 15 4.38 -6.50 -8.63
N THR A 16 5.28 -6.41 -7.65
CA THR A 16 6.46 -7.26 -7.55
C THR A 16 6.67 -7.69 -6.11
N TYR A 17 6.90 -8.99 -5.92
CA TYR A 17 7.31 -9.59 -4.65
C TYR A 17 8.50 -10.50 -4.90
N ALA A 18 9.40 -10.61 -3.93
CA ALA A 18 10.50 -11.55 -3.96
C ALA A 18 10.33 -12.62 -2.89
N VAL A 19 10.66 -13.87 -3.20
CA VAL A 19 10.69 -14.98 -2.23
C VAL A 19 12.11 -15.53 -2.18
N ALA A 20 12.70 -15.57 -0.98
CA ALA A 20 14.12 -15.84 -0.78
C ALA A 20 14.39 -17.29 -0.39
N PHE A 21 14.94 -18.09 -1.32
CA PHE A 21 15.13 -19.53 -1.15
C PHE A 21 16.58 -19.91 -0.88
N VAL A 22 16.79 -20.74 0.15
CA VAL A 22 18.04 -21.51 0.31
C VAL A 22 18.01 -22.72 -0.64
N THR A 23 16.88 -23.44 -0.67
CA THR A 23 16.61 -24.56 -1.58
C THR A 23 15.41 -24.19 -2.44
N PRO A 24 15.61 -23.83 -3.72
CA PRO A 24 14.51 -23.42 -4.58
C PRO A 24 13.62 -24.62 -4.95
N PRO A 25 12.31 -24.40 -5.21
CA PRO A 25 11.44 -25.44 -5.74
C PRO A 25 11.86 -25.80 -7.18
N ALA A 26 11.61 -27.05 -7.58
CA ALA A 26 11.87 -27.51 -8.95
C ALA A 26 10.95 -26.83 -9.96
N ASP A 27 9.66 -26.67 -9.62
CA ASP A 27 8.68 -25.93 -10.41
C ASP A 27 7.92 -24.93 -9.50
N PRO A 28 8.27 -23.63 -9.52
CA PRO A 28 7.59 -22.63 -8.70
C PRO A 28 6.13 -22.41 -9.11
N ARG A 29 5.76 -22.68 -10.37
CA ARG A 29 4.40 -22.49 -10.89
C ARG A 29 3.47 -23.61 -10.46
N GLU A 30 3.93 -24.85 -10.53
CA GLU A 30 3.19 -26.00 -10.00
C GLU A 30 3.00 -25.87 -8.48
N LEU A 31 4.06 -25.53 -7.75
CA LEU A 31 4.00 -25.27 -6.32
C LEU A 31 2.99 -24.16 -5.98
N ALA A 32 3.05 -23.03 -6.69
CA ALA A 32 2.11 -21.93 -6.51
C ALA A 32 0.66 -22.39 -6.71
N ARG A 33 0.38 -23.13 -7.79
CA ARG A 33 -0.98 -23.64 -8.07
C ARG A 33 -1.48 -24.54 -6.96
N GLU A 34 -0.69 -25.53 -6.55
CA GLU A 34 -1.05 -26.46 -5.48
C GLU A 34 -1.35 -25.72 -4.18
N ARG A 35 -0.42 -24.83 -3.76
CA ARG A 35 -0.50 -24.12 -2.49
C ARG A 35 -1.65 -23.11 -2.48
N VAL A 36 -1.85 -22.33 -3.54
CA VAL A 36 -3.00 -21.42 -3.68
C VAL A 36 -4.31 -22.20 -3.64
N THR A 37 -4.39 -23.34 -4.34
CA THR A 37 -5.61 -24.16 -4.36
C THR A 37 -6.00 -24.62 -2.96
N ARG A 38 -5.00 -24.98 -2.15
CA ARG A 38 -5.20 -25.50 -0.80
C ARG A 38 -5.40 -24.41 0.26
N LEU A 39 -4.67 -23.30 0.17
CA LEU A 39 -4.56 -22.31 1.25
C LEU A 39 -5.43 -21.06 1.03
N THR A 40 -5.94 -20.84 -0.17
CA THR A 40 -6.73 -19.66 -0.51
C THR A 40 -8.19 -20.04 -0.75
N GLU A 41 -9.11 -19.29 -0.14
CA GLU A 41 -10.55 -19.49 -0.32
C GLU A 41 -11.07 -18.71 -1.55
N PRO A 42 -12.15 -19.18 -2.22
CA PRO A 42 -12.89 -18.37 -3.18
C PRO A 42 -13.51 -17.12 -2.53
N PRO A 43 -13.69 -16.01 -3.26
CA PRO A 43 -13.41 -15.84 -4.70
C PRO A 43 -11.95 -15.51 -5.02
N LEU A 44 -11.11 -15.23 -4.02
CA LEU A 44 -9.71 -14.85 -4.23
C LEU A 44 -8.93 -15.95 -4.95
N ARG A 45 -9.11 -17.22 -4.54
CA ARG A 45 -8.47 -18.37 -5.20
C ARG A 45 -8.66 -18.36 -6.72
N ASP A 46 -9.89 -18.16 -7.17
CA ASP A 46 -10.21 -18.23 -8.59
C ASP A 46 -9.60 -17.07 -9.37
N LEU A 47 -9.53 -15.87 -8.76
CA LEU A 47 -8.79 -14.74 -9.32
C LEU A 47 -7.30 -15.05 -9.43
N VAL A 48 -6.69 -15.56 -8.36
CA VAL A 48 -5.25 -15.86 -8.31
C VAL A 48 -4.89 -16.91 -9.34
N LEU A 49 -5.67 -17.99 -9.46
CA LEU A 49 -5.44 -19.05 -10.44
C LEU A 49 -5.60 -18.55 -11.89
N ARG A 50 -6.60 -17.72 -12.18
CA ARG A 50 -6.73 -17.08 -13.51
C ARG A 50 -5.56 -16.17 -13.83
N MET A 51 -5.09 -15.38 -12.87
CA MET A 51 -3.92 -14.53 -13.04
C MET A 51 -2.66 -15.37 -13.26
N LEU A 52 -2.48 -16.44 -12.48
CA LEU A 52 -1.39 -17.40 -12.66
C LEU A 52 -1.40 -17.97 -14.08
N ASP A 53 -2.55 -18.36 -14.60
CA ASP A 53 -2.71 -18.89 -15.97
C ASP A 53 -2.57 -17.86 -17.09
N SER A 54 -2.50 -16.56 -16.76
CA SER A 54 -2.40 -15.48 -17.74
C SER A 54 -0.95 -15.10 -18.05
N PRO A 55 -0.67 -14.51 -19.23
CA PRO A 55 0.64 -13.94 -19.54
C PRO A 55 0.95 -12.66 -18.73
N LEU A 56 -0.03 -12.14 -18.00
CA LEU A 56 0.09 -10.93 -17.19
C LEU A 56 0.80 -11.18 -15.85
N LEU A 57 1.08 -12.44 -15.51
CA LEU A 57 1.81 -12.85 -14.32
C LEU A 57 3.02 -13.72 -14.68
N THR A 58 4.18 -13.36 -14.13
CA THR A 58 5.43 -14.08 -14.33
C THR A 58 6.03 -14.54 -13.01
N LEU A 59 6.66 -15.71 -13.06
CA LEU A 59 7.43 -16.32 -11.97
C LEU A 59 8.86 -16.49 -12.48
N ASP A 60 9.76 -15.63 -12.03
CA ASP A 60 11.17 -15.59 -12.45
C ASP A 60 12.05 -16.10 -11.30
N LEU A 61 12.38 -17.39 -11.34
CA LEU A 61 13.23 -18.06 -10.35
C LEU A 61 14.66 -18.19 -10.90
N ARG A 62 15.61 -17.49 -10.28
CA ARG A 62 17.02 -17.50 -10.68
C ARG A 62 17.95 -17.40 -9.45
N PRO A 63 19.25 -17.69 -9.60
CA PRO A 63 20.22 -17.45 -8.53
C PRO A 63 20.14 -16.02 -8.00
N ALA A 64 20.31 -15.82 -6.69
CA ALA A 64 20.14 -14.52 -6.05
C ALA A 64 21.08 -13.44 -6.64
N ALA A 65 22.30 -13.83 -7.02
CA ALA A 65 23.26 -12.97 -7.71
C ALA A 65 22.83 -12.50 -9.11
N GLY A 66 21.76 -13.09 -9.67
CA GLY A 66 21.15 -12.68 -10.94
C GLY A 66 20.14 -11.52 -10.81
N PHE A 67 19.91 -11.03 -9.59
CA PHE A 67 19.06 -9.87 -9.29
C PHE A 67 19.89 -8.72 -8.68
N PRO A 68 19.41 -7.47 -8.76
CA PRO A 68 19.93 -6.40 -7.91
C PRO A 68 19.87 -6.82 -6.43
N PRO A 69 20.85 -6.41 -5.61
CA PRO A 69 20.85 -6.76 -4.20
C PRO A 69 19.61 -6.18 -3.51
N LEU A 70 18.96 -6.99 -2.67
CA LEU A 70 17.86 -6.52 -1.84
C LEU A 70 18.38 -5.51 -0.80
N PRO A 71 17.70 -4.38 -0.57
CA PRO A 71 18.21 -3.30 0.26
C PRO A 71 18.08 -3.64 1.75
N ALA A 72 19.03 -4.39 2.31
CA ALA A 72 18.98 -4.91 3.68
C ALA A 72 18.81 -3.81 4.74
N ASP A 73 19.52 -2.68 4.60
CA ASP A 73 19.42 -1.56 5.54
C ASP A 73 18.03 -0.92 5.52
N LEU A 74 17.43 -0.83 4.33
CA LEU A 74 16.08 -0.31 4.16
C LEU A 74 15.05 -1.26 4.76
N LEU A 75 15.20 -2.57 4.49
CA LEU A 75 14.35 -3.61 5.09
C LEU A 75 14.43 -3.57 6.62
N ALA A 76 15.63 -3.40 7.18
CA ALA A 76 15.83 -3.25 8.62
C ALA A 76 15.15 -1.99 9.17
N ALA A 77 15.29 -0.85 8.50
CA ALA A 77 14.62 0.41 8.87
C ALA A 77 13.09 0.30 8.86
N PHE A 78 12.53 -0.58 8.02
CA PHE A 78 11.09 -0.87 7.96
C PHE A 78 10.65 -2.12 8.73
N GLY A 79 11.49 -2.59 9.67
CA GLY A 79 11.12 -3.55 10.69
C GLY A 79 11.50 -5.01 10.42
N ALA A 80 12.31 -5.30 9.39
CA ALA A 80 12.85 -6.63 9.19
C ALA A 80 13.72 -7.06 10.38
N THR A 81 13.43 -8.22 10.93
CA THR A 81 14.19 -8.81 12.03
C THR A 81 15.56 -9.30 11.56
N ARG A 82 16.52 -9.38 12.50
CA ARG A 82 17.84 -9.97 12.21
C ARG A 82 17.74 -11.38 11.61
N ARG A 83 16.76 -12.19 12.03
CA ARG A 83 16.53 -13.54 11.50
C ARG A 83 16.12 -13.49 10.02
N GLU A 84 15.21 -12.59 9.67
CA GLU A 84 14.75 -12.42 8.28
C GLU A 84 15.88 -11.91 7.40
N LEU A 85 16.66 -10.93 7.86
CA LEU A 85 17.82 -10.42 7.12
C LEU A 85 18.89 -11.49 6.89
N VAL A 86 19.16 -12.34 7.88
CA VAL A 86 20.06 -13.50 7.72
C VAL A 86 19.49 -14.50 6.72
N GLY A 87 18.17 -14.78 6.77
CA GLY A 87 17.51 -15.66 5.81
C GLY A 87 17.59 -15.14 4.38
N ILE A 88 17.44 -13.83 4.19
CA ILE A 88 17.60 -13.16 2.89
C ILE A 88 19.05 -13.26 2.41
N ALA A 89 20.02 -12.96 3.28
CA ALA A 89 21.44 -13.01 2.93
C ALA A 89 21.93 -14.43 2.62
N ALA A 90 21.31 -15.46 3.23
CA ALA A 90 21.62 -16.86 2.99
C ALA A 90 20.94 -17.45 1.74
N ALA A 91 20.05 -16.70 1.08
CA ALA A 91 19.31 -17.19 -0.06
C ALA A 91 20.24 -17.45 -1.26
N SER A 92 20.17 -18.67 -1.80
CA SER A 92 20.88 -19.03 -3.03
C SER A 92 20.11 -18.58 -4.27
N HIS A 93 18.78 -18.49 -4.17
CA HIS A 93 17.86 -18.15 -5.26
C HIS A 93 16.80 -17.16 -4.79
N LEU A 94 16.35 -16.33 -5.72
CA LEU A 94 15.16 -15.49 -5.54
C LEU A 94 14.12 -15.89 -6.58
N LEU A 95 12.88 -15.99 -6.15
CA LEU A 95 11.72 -15.99 -7.03
C LEU A 95 11.14 -14.59 -7.06
N ALA A 96 11.18 -13.93 -8.21
CA ALA A 96 10.42 -12.71 -8.44
C ALA A 96 9.02 -13.05 -8.97
N VAL A 97 8.00 -12.74 -8.19
CA VAL A 97 6.58 -12.84 -8.56
C VAL A 97 6.13 -11.49 -9.06
N ARG A 98 5.83 -11.37 -10.35
CA ARG A 98 5.48 -10.08 -10.97
C ARG A 98 4.16 -10.19 -11.68
N ALA A 99 3.33 -9.16 -11.57
CA ALA A 99 2.16 -9.01 -12.43
C ALA A 99 1.99 -7.58 -12.91
N SER A 100 1.37 -7.45 -14.07
CA SER A 100 0.90 -6.19 -14.61
C SER A 100 -0.60 -6.26 -14.87
N TYR A 101 -1.34 -5.23 -14.50
CA TYR A 101 -2.77 -5.17 -14.75
C TYR A 101 -3.27 -3.73 -14.83
N ARG A 102 -4.44 -3.53 -15.43
CA ARG A 102 -5.08 -2.20 -15.44
C ARG A 102 -5.51 -1.78 -14.02
N PRO A 103 -5.59 -0.47 -13.73
CA PRO A 103 -6.25 0.01 -12.52
C PRO A 103 -7.70 -0.47 -12.41
N GLY A 104 -8.13 -0.68 -11.17
CA GLY A 104 -9.51 -1.06 -10.86
C GLY A 104 -9.63 -1.88 -9.58
N TRP A 105 -10.87 -2.28 -9.27
CA TRP A 105 -11.19 -3.16 -8.17
C TRP A 105 -11.83 -4.46 -8.67
N PRO A 106 -11.34 -5.63 -8.25
CA PRO A 106 -10.19 -5.85 -7.38
C PRO A 106 -8.84 -5.51 -8.03
N PRO A 107 -7.81 -5.12 -7.26
CA PRO A 107 -6.45 -4.87 -7.75
C PRO A 107 -5.74 -6.21 -8.02
N ALA A 108 -6.12 -6.84 -9.13
CA ALA A 108 -5.78 -8.24 -9.42
C ALA A 108 -4.26 -8.51 -9.46
N HIS A 109 -3.45 -7.57 -9.93
CA HIS A 109 -1.99 -7.67 -9.93
C HIS A 109 -1.43 -7.82 -8.50
N GLU A 110 -1.87 -6.96 -7.58
CA GLU A 110 -1.40 -6.97 -6.20
C GLU A 110 -1.89 -8.19 -5.42
N TRP A 111 -3.19 -8.50 -5.52
CA TRP A 111 -3.75 -9.64 -4.78
C TRP A 111 -3.20 -10.97 -5.27
N ALA A 112 -3.07 -11.16 -6.59
CA ALA A 112 -2.53 -12.40 -7.13
C ALA A 112 -1.06 -12.60 -6.77
N THR A 113 -0.22 -11.57 -6.96
CA THR A 113 1.21 -11.70 -6.68
C THR A 113 1.49 -11.89 -5.20
N ARG A 114 0.83 -11.15 -4.29
CA ARG A 114 1.00 -11.33 -2.84
C ARG A 114 0.52 -12.71 -2.39
N ALA A 115 -0.62 -13.19 -2.89
CA ALA A 115 -1.12 -14.52 -2.56
C ALA A 115 -0.17 -15.63 -3.05
N ILE A 116 0.34 -15.53 -4.27
CA ILE A 116 1.30 -16.50 -4.83
C ILE A 116 2.62 -16.47 -4.06
N ALA A 117 3.17 -15.28 -3.79
CA ALA A 117 4.41 -15.14 -3.04
C ALA A 117 4.27 -15.73 -1.62
N GLY A 118 3.15 -15.46 -0.94
CA GLY A 118 2.86 -16.05 0.37
C GLY A 118 2.66 -17.57 0.31
N ALA A 119 1.93 -18.09 -0.68
CA ALA A 119 1.68 -19.52 -0.83
C ALA A 119 2.98 -20.31 -1.11
N VAL A 120 3.88 -19.73 -1.91
CA VAL A 120 5.18 -20.32 -2.26
C VAL A 120 6.21 -20.17 -1.13
N GLY A 121 6.10 -19.10 -0.33
CA GLY A 121 7.00 -18.83 0.79
C GLY A 121 6.60 -19.46 2.14
N GLY A 122 5.46 -20.16 2.22
CA GLY A 122 4.86 -20.54 3.50
C GLY A 122 5.33 -21.85 4.13
N ASP A 123 5.93 -22.79 3.38
CA ASP A 123 6.27 -24.12 3.92
C ASP A 123 7.38 -24.84 3.12
N PRO A 124 8.61 -24.94 3.65
CA PRO A 124 9.03 -24.30 4.91
C PRO A 124 8.97 -22.76 4.81
N PRO A 125 8.69 -22.04 5.91
CA PRO A 125 8.65 -20.58 5.88
C PRO A 125 9.97 -19.98 5.42
N VAL A 126 9.91 -19.17 4.35
CA VAL A 126 11.03 -18.40 3.82
C VAL A 126 10.64 -16.93 3.70
N PRO A 127 11.61 -15.99 3.72
CA PRO A 127 11.28 -14.57 3.62
C PRO A 127 10.54 -14.24 2.32
N VAL A 128 9.37 -13.61 2.47
CA VAL A 128 8.63 -12.98 1.38
C VAL A 128 8.80 -11.48 1.52
N ILE A 129 9.28 -10.82 0.47
CA ILE A 129 9.63 -9.41 0.47
C ILE A 129 8.67 -8.68 -0.47
N ASP A 130 7.99 -7.68 0.08
CA ASP A 130 7.37 -6.64 -0.71
C ASP A 130 8.46 -5.66 -1.14
N VAL A 131 8.78 -5.59 -2.42
CA VAL A 131 9.86 -4.70 -2.91
C VAL A 131 9.39 -3.26 -3.10
N PHE A 132 8.07 -3.04 -3.15
CA PHE A 132 7.49 -1.71 -3.31
C PHE A 132 7.44 -1.00 -1.96
N THR A 133 6.82 -1.62 -0.96
CA THR A 133 6.90 -1.22 0.45
C THR A 133 7.97 -2.11 1.08
N PRO A 134 9.25 -1.69 1.13
CA PRO A 134 10.42 -2.54 1.40
C PRO A 134 10.32 -3.23 2.77
N GLN A 135 9.57 -4.33 2.82
CA GLN A 135 9.14 -4.99 4.04
C GLN A 135 9.17 -6.49 3.84
N VAL A 136 9.60 -7.19 4.89
CA VAL A 136 9.44 -8.64 4.97
C VAL A 136 8.03 -8.93 5.48
N LEU A 137 7.29 -9.74 4.74
CA LEU A 137 5.92 -10.10 5.04
C LEU A 137 5.89 -11.47 5.72
N GLY A 138 5.68 -11.48 7.03
CA GLY A 138 5.39 -12.70 7.77
C GLY A 138 4.02 -13.28 7.42
N GLU A 139 3.81 -14.55 7.76
CA GLU A 139 2.57 -15.31 7.46
C GLU A 139 1.30 -14.58 7.90
N ASP A 140 1.26 -14.07 9.13
CA ASP A 140 0.11 -13.33 9.65
C ASP A 140 -0.23 -12.09 8.82
N ARG A 141 0.81 -11.38 8.34
CA ARG A 141 0.63 -10.18 7.52
C ARG A 141 0.19 -10.53 6.11
N LEU A 142 0.78 -11.56 5.52
CA LEU A 142 0.37 -12.08 4.22
C LEU A 142 -1.11 -12.45 4.24
N ARG A 143 -1.53 -13.24 5.23
CA ARG A 143 -2.92 -13.69 5.38
C ARG A 143 -3.89 -12.54 5.62
N ARG A 144 -3.62 -11.66 6.58
CA ARG A 144 -4.57 -10.59 6.96
C ARG A 144 -4.68 -9.46 5.94
N SER A 145 -3.66 -9.29 5.09
CA SER A 145 -3.63 -8.22 4.09
C SER A 145 -4.46 -8.55 2.84
N LEU A 146 -4.65 -9.84 2.55
CA LEU A 146 -5.49 -10.30 1.45
C LEU A 146 -6.98 -10.10 1.78
N PRO A 147 -7.84 -9.92 0.76
CA PRO A 147 -9.25 -9.66 0.98
C PRO A 147 -9.95 -10.80 1.71
N GLY A 148 -10.85 -10.44 2.62
CA GLY A 148 -11.83 -11.37 3.19
C GLY A 148 -12.91 -11.78 2.18
N PRO A 149 -13.86 -12.66 2.57
CA PRO A 149 -14.98 -13.07 1.71
C PRO A 149 -15.87 -11.92 1.23
N ASP A 150 -15.91 -10.82 1.97
CA ASP A 150 -16.62 -9.58 1.64
C ASP A 150 -15.80 -8.62 0.74
N GLY A 151 -14.56 -8.99 0.40
CA GLY A 151 -13.65 -8.19 -0.41
C GLY A 151 -12.98 -7.05 0.36
N ALA A 152 -13.20 -6.93 1.68
CA ALA A 152 -12.61 -5.88 2.49
C ALA A 152 -11.11 -6.13 2.70
N VAL A 153 -10.33 -5.05 2.70
CA VAL A 153 -8.88 -5.06 2.98
C VAL A 153 -8.52 -3.99 3.97
N ARG A 154 -7.44 -4.23 4.72
CA ARG A 154 -6.82 -3.24 5.60
C ARG A 154 -5.82 -2.45 4.79
N LEU A 155 -6.16 -1.23 4.37
CA LEU A 155 -5.27 -0.42 3.52
C LEU A 155 -3.88 -0.22 4.15
N THR A 156 -3.82 -0.10 5.48
CA THR A 156 -2.59 -0.01 6.28
C THR A 156 -1.65 -1.23 6.18
N ASP A 157 -2.11 -2.37 5.68
CA ASP A 157 -1.23 -3.51 5.36
C ASP A 157 -0.62 -3.43 3.93
N TRP A 158 -1.03 -2.44 3.14
CA TRP A 158 -0.59 -2.19 1.76
C TRP A 158 0.19 -0.88 1.59
N ILE A 159 -0.04 0.09 2.46
CA ILE A 159 0.64 1.39 2.46
C ILE A 159 1.57 1.53 3.67
N LEU A 160 2.68 2.23 3.46
CA LEU A 160 3.55 2.74 4.50
C LEU A 160 3.35 4.24 4.65
N LEU A 161 3.64 4.74 5.84
CA LEU A 161 3.66 6.16 6.13
C LEU A 161 4.97 6.53 6.84
N PRO A 162 6.12 6.45 6.13
CA PRO A 162 7.39 6.93 6.66
C PRO A 162 7.29 8.42 6.98
N HIS A 163 8.04 8.82 8.00
CA HIS A 163 8.27 10.22 8.30
C HIS A 163 9.73 10.46 8.64
N THR A 164 10.23 11.63 8.25
CA THR A 164 11.60 12.07 8.49
C THR A 164 11.58 13.40 9.22
N SER A 165 12.43 13.56 10.23
CA SER A 165 12.58 14.83 10.93
C SER A 165 13.25 15.87 10.03
N GLY A 166 12.69 17.07 9.96
CA GLY A 166 13.27 18.26 9.35
C GLY A 166 13.38 19.42 10.36
N PRO A 167 13.87 20.59 9.93
CA PRO A 167 14.08 21.75 10.81
C PRO A 167 12.80 22.26 11.48
N ASP A 168 11.68 22.22 10.77
CA ASP A 168 10.40 22.83 11.18
C ASP A 168 9.33 21.78 11.58
N GLY A 169 9.71 20.51 11.65
CA GLY A 169 8.81 19.40 11.99
C GLY A 169 9.10 18.15 11.18
N PHE A 170 8.13 17.24 11.12
CA PHE A 170 8.25 15.99 10.38
C PHE A 170 7.67 16.12 8.97
N TRP A 171 8.39 15.55 8.03
CA TRP A 171 7.92 15.32 6.67
C TRP A 171 7.28 13.95 6.58
N PHE A 172 6.08 13.86 6.01
CA PHE A 172 5.35 12.63 5.75
C PHE A 172 5.21 12.41 4.25
N THR A 173 5.43 11.18 3.80
CA THR A 173 5.04 10.73 2.45
C THR A 173 4.49 9.33 2.53
N THR A 174 3.33 9.06 1.94
CA THR A 174 2.86 7.68 1.84
C THR A 174 3.72 6.90 0.86
N LYS A 175 3.76 5.59 1.04
CA LYS A 175 4.29 4.68 0.02
C LYS A 175 3.34 3.51 -0.14
N GLY A 176 2.67 3.41 -1.27
CA GLY A 176 1.78 2.30 -1.59
C GLY A 176 0.52 2.71 -2.35
N LEU A 177 0.17 3.99 -2.39
CA LEU A 177 -1.01 4.45 -3.14
C LEU A 177 -0.85 4.25 -4.64
N ALA A 178 0.37 4.39 -5.17
CA ALA A 178 0.65 4.19 -6.59
C ALA A 178 0.36 2.75 -7.06
N ARG A 179 0.32 1.78 -6.15
CA ARG A 179 -0.09 0.39 -6.45
C ARG A 179 -1.55 0.28 -6.89
N PHE A 180 -2.37 1.27 -6.54
CA PHE A 180 -3.78 1.40 -6.92
C PHE A 180 -4.00 2.46 -8.00
N GLY A 181 -2.93 3.08 -8.48
CA GLY A 181 -2.95 4.13 -9.50
C GLY A 181 -3.17 5.54 -8.96
N LEU A 182 -3.04 5.74 -7.64
CA LEU A 182 -3.13 7.06 -7.02
C LEU A 182 -1.74 7.65 -6.75
N PRO A 183 -1.55 8.97 -6.88
CA PRO A 183 -0.38 9.66 -6.34
C PRO A 183 -0.19 9.38 -4.85
N GLU A 184 1.05 9.41 -4.39
CA GLU A 184 1.33 9.37 -2.95
C GLU A 184 0.90 10.69 -2.29
N LEU A 185 0.48 10.61 -1.03
CA LEU A 185 0.16 11.77 -0.20
C LEU A 185 1.44 12.29 0.46
N GLN A 186 1.55 13.60 0.62
CA GLN A 186 2.61 14.21 1.41
C GLN A 186 2.12 15.33 2.33
N THR A 187 2.86 15.55 3.41
CA THR A 187 2.67 16.70 4.30
C THR A 187 4.01 17.11 4.87
N GLU A 188 4.24 18.41 4.96
CA GLU A 188 5.46 18.99 5.52
C GLU A 188 5.20 19.57 6.91
N ASN A 189 6.27 19.78 7.68
CA ASN A 189 6.25 20.57 8.92
C ASN A 189 5.24 20.09 9.97
N VAL A 190 5.01 18.77 10.07
CA VAL A 190 4.12 18.19 11.07
C VAL A 190 4.79 18.25 12.46
N PRO A 191 4.22 18.93 13.46
CA PRO A 191 4.78 18.97 14.80
C PRO A 191 4.95 17.58 15.42
N GLU A 192 5.98 17.39 16.25
CA GLU A 192 6.29 16.08 16.87
C GLU A 192 5.08 15.48 17.62
N HIS A 193 4.37 16.30 18.39
CA HIS A 193 3.20 15.87 19.15
C HIS A 193 2.00 15.46 18.25
N LEU A 194 2.02 15.81 16.97
CA LEU A 194 1.01 15.43 15.98
C LEU A 194 1.41 14.24 15.10
N VAL A 195 2.64 13.73 15.18
CA VAL A 195 3.12 12.60 14.35
C VAL A 195 2.13 11.42 14.36
N GLY A 196 1.68 11.01 15.55
CA GLY A 196 0.70 9.93 15.71
C GLY A 196 -0.70 10.28 15.18
N PRO A 197 -1.35 11.33 15.69
CA PRO A 197 -2.66 11.77 15.21
C PRO A 197 -2.71 12.05 13.70
N TRP A 198 -1.72 12.77 13.17
CA TRP A 198 -1.61 13.09 11.75
C TRP A 198 -1.44 11.83 10.91
N GLY A 199 -0.63 10.88 11.38
CA GLY A 199 -0.49 9.60 10.69
C GLY A 199 -1.80 8.81 10.58
N ARG A 200 -2.67 8.88 11.61
CA ARG A 200 -4.01 8.28 11.53
C ARG A 200 -4.90 9.02 10.52
N LEU A 201 -4.87 10.35 10.51
CA LEU A 201 -5.63 11.16 9.55
C LEU A 201 -5.19 10.87 8.11
N LEU A 202 -3.89 10.80 7.82
CA LEU A 202 -3.38 10.47 6.49
C LEU A 202 -3.78 9.07 6.02
N ASN A 203 -3.80 8.07 6.92
CA ASN A 203 -4.32 6.75 6.59
C ASN A 203 -5.82 6.77 6.25
N GLY A 204 -6.62 7.55 6.99
CA GLY A 204 -8.03 7.75 6.69
C GLY A 204 -8.24 8.46 5.35
N LEU A 205 -7.50 9.54 5.10
CA LEU A 205 -7.50 10.26 3.83
C LEU A 205 -7.14 9.34 2.65
N ALA A 206 -6.09 8.52 2.78
CA ALA A 206 -5.71 7.52 1.80
C ALA A 206 -6.85 6.54 1.48
N SER A 207 -7.54 6.04 2.52
CA SER A 207 -8.70 5.16 2.35
C SER A 207 -9.86 5.85 1.64
N ARG A 208 -10.15 7.10 2.03
CA ARG A 208 -11.21 7.91 1.42
C ARG A 208 -10.93 8.19 -0.05
N LEU A 209 -9.70 8.59 -0.37
CA LEU A 209 -9.24 8.84 -1.75
C LEU A 209 -9.30 7.59 -2.61
N LEU A 210 -8.89 6.43 -2.07
CA LEU A 210 -9.02 5.16 -2.78
C LEU A 210 -10.50 4.86 -3.11
N GLY A 211 -11.42 5.09 -2.17
CA GLY A 211 -12.86 4.95 -2.43
C GLY A 211 -13.34 5.86 -3.57
N LEU A 212 -13.05 7.15 -3.50
CA LEU A 212 -13.42 8.14 -4.53
C LEU A 212 -12.81 7.79 -5.90
N TRP A 213 -11.55 7.38 -5.92
CA TRP A 213 -10.84 6.94 -7.12
C TRP A 213 -11.54 5.76 -7.79
N LEU A 214 -11.85 4.72 -7.01
CA LEU A 214 -12.50 3.52 -7.53
C LEU A 214 -13.92 3.79 -8.01
N GLU A 215 -14.67 4.66 -7.34
CA GLU A 215 -15.99 5.11 -7.80
C GLU A 215 -15.89 5.77 -9.18
N ARG A 216 -14.89 6.64 -9.39
CA ARG A 216 -14.69 7.30 -10.69
C ARG A 216 -14.17 6.36 -11.78
N LEU A 217 -13.30 5.41 -11.44
CA LEU A 217 -12.84 4.39 -12.39
C LEU A 217 -13.98 3.47 -12.87
N ALA A 218 -15.03 3.28 -12.07
CA ALA A 218 -16.19 2.49 -12.44
C ALA A 218 -17.14 3.20 -13.43
N VAL A 219 -17.01 4.52 -13.61
CA VAL A 219 -17.88 5.31 -14.49
C VAL A 219 -17.30 5.34 -15.92
N GLY A 220 -17.95 4.63 -16.85
CA GLY A 220 -17.63 4.67 -18.28
C GLY A 220 -16.55 3.68 -18.74
N GLU A 221 -16.25 3.70 -20.03
CA GLU A 221 -15.20 2.86 -20.62
C GLU A 221 -13.82 3.49 -20.40
N ARG A 222 -13.11 3.03 -19.37
CA ARG A 222 -11.66 3.27 -19.12
C ARG A 222 -11.24 4.76 -19.20
N PRO A 223 -11.49 5.56 -18.15
CA PRO A 223 -11.04 6.94 -18.11
C PRO A 223 -9.51 7.03 -18.20
N VAL A 224 -9.02 8.02 -18.95
CA VAL A 224 -7.59 8.40 -19.01
C VAL A 224 -7.22 9.40 -17.92
N VAL A 225 -8.21 10.13 -17.41
CA VAL A 225 -8.09 11.06 -16.28
C VAL A 225 -9.29 10.90 -15.35
N VAL A 226 -9.08 11.13 -14.07
CA VAL A 226 -10.12 11.13 -13.04
C VAL A 226 -10.10 12.47 -12.32
N GLU A 227 -11.29 13.06 -12.17
CA GLU A 227 -11.50 14.28 -11.39
C GLU A 227 -11.78 13.91 -9.92
N LEU A 228 -10.91 14.31 -9.00
CA LEU A 228 -11.16 14.23 -7.56
C LEU A 228 -11.48 15.62 -7.00
N PRO A 229 -12.28 15.75 -5.93
CA PRO A 229 -12.48 17.04 -5.30
C PRO A 229 -11.18 17.51 -4.64
N GLU A 230 -10.90 18.82 -4.71
CA GLU A 230 -9.74 19.41 -4.03
C GLU A 230 -9.89 19.36 -2.51
N VAL A 231 -11.11 19.50 -2.00
CA VAL A 231 -11.43 19.37 -0.57
C VAL A 231 -12.15 18.05 -0.34
N VAL A 232 -11.54 17.18 0.47
CA VAL A 232 -12.03 15.85 0.78
C VAL A 232 -12.51 15.80 2.23
N PRO A 233 -13.80 15.50 2.48
CA PRO A 233 -14.25 15.21 3.84
C PRO A 233 -13.67 13.87 4.28
N VAL A 234 -12.98 13.87 5.42
CA VAL A 234 -12.35 12.70 6.04
C VAL A 234 -12.93 12.49 7.43
N GLY A 235 -13.49 11.30 7.66
CA GLY A 235 -14.10 10.92 8.91
C GLY A 235 -13.31 9.90 9.72
N LEU A 236 -13.71 9.73 10.99
CA LEU A 236 -13.21 8.63 11.83
C LEU A 236 -13.53 7.25 11.21
N ARG A 237 -14.58 7.17 10.38
CA ARG A 237 -14.92 5.98 9.60
C ARG A 237 -13.87 5.63 8.56
N ASP A 238 -13.32 6.63 7.88
CA ASP A 238 -12.25 6.39 6.91
C ASP A 238 -10.97 5.95 7.62
N VAL A 239 -10.67 6.54 8.78
CA VAL A 239 -9.54 6.12 9.64
C VAL A 239 -9.70 4.67 10.10
N ALA A 240 -10.88 4.28 10.58
CA ALA A 240 -11.16 2.91 10.99
C ALA A 240 -11.14 1.95 9.79
N ALA A 241 -11.73 2.33 8.65
CA ALA A 241 -11.74 1.52 7.43
C ALA A 241 -10.31 1.25 6.91
N ALA A 242 -9.41 2.24 6.98
CA ALA A 242 -7.99 2.05 6.65
C ALA A 242 -7.32 0.95 7.48
N GLN A 243 -7.80 0.73 8.71
CA GLN A 243 -7.36 -0.31 9.64
C GLN A 243 -8.18 -1.60 9.55
N GLY A 244 -9.21 -1.67 8.70
CA GLY A 244 -10.17 -2.78 8.62
C GLY A 244 -11.14 -2.85 9.80
N ASP A 245 -11.29 -1.77 10.55
CA ASP A 245 -12.17 -1.65 11.70
C ASP A 245 -13.46 -0.89 11.33
N ARG A 246 -14.40 -0.82 12.28
CA ARG A 246 -15.65 -0.08 12.15
C ARG A 246 -15.73 1.01 13.20
N GLU A 247 -16.22 2.18 12.80
CA GLU A 247 -16.41 3.32 13.68
C GLU A 247 -17.87 3.82 13.62
N PRO A 248 -18.61 3.79 14.74
CA PRO A 248 -19.97 4.31 14.78
C PRO A 248 -20.03 5.85 14.69
N SER A 249 -19.04 6.55 15.20
CA SER A 249 -18.98 8.03 15.22
C SER A 249 -18.94 8.64 13.82
N HIS A 250 -19.52 9.83 13.69
CA HIS A 250 -19.66 10.59 12.44
C HIS A 250 -18.84 11.89 12.44
N ARG A 251 -17.77 11.98 13.22
CA ARG A 251 -16.89 13.15 13.16
C ARG A 251 -16.11 13.15 11.86
N GLU A 252 -16.12 14.29 11.19
CA GLU A 252 -15.48 14.53 9.91
C GLU A 252 -14.79 15.89 9.91
N VAL A 253 -13.73 16.01 9.12
CA VAL A 253 -13.00 17.24 8.86
C VAL A 253 -12.76 17.38 7.37
N ASP A 254 -12.74 18.61 6.86
CA ASP A 254 -12.43 18.89 5.46
C ASP A 254 -10.92 19.04 5.28
N VAL A 255 -10.34 18.18 4.43
CA VAL A 255 -8.91 18.20 4.12
C VAL A 255 -8.72 18.69 2.70
N ARG A 256 -8.04 19.84 2.55
CA ARG A 256 -7.65 20.35 1.23
C ARG A 256 -6.44 19.59 0.70
N LEU A 257 -6.42 19.34 -0.60
CA LEU A 257 -5.36 18.70 -1.35
C LEU A 257 -4.84 19.64 -2.41
N ARG A 258 -3.55 19.56 -2.71
CA ARG A 258 -2.95 20.23 -3.86
C ARG A 258 -2.20 19.18 -4.67
N LEU A 259 -2.36 19.22 -5.99
CA LEU A 259 -1.55 18.40 -6.88
C LEU A 259 -0.23 19.12 -7.14
N ASP A 260 0.87 18.54 -6.69
CA ASP A 260 2.23 19.04 -6.92
C ASP A 260 3.04 18.02 -7.73
N THR A 261 4.18 18.46 -8.24
CA THR A 261 5.19 17.59 -8.86
C THR A 261 6.23 17.21 -7.80
N GLY A 262 6.40 15.92 -7.54
CA GLY A 262 7.41 15.40 -6.63
C GLY A 262 8.83 15.52 -7.18
N GLU A 263 9.83 15.20 -6.35
CA GLU A 263 11.27 15.33 -6.71
C GLU A 263 11.65 14.50 -7.95
N ASP A 264 11.01 13.35 -8.12
CA ASP A 264 11.23 12.44 -9.25
C ASP A 264 10.40 12.80 -10.51
N GLY A 265 9.65 13.91 -10.47
CA GLY A 265 8.76 14.33 -11.56
C GLY A 265 7.38 13.67 -11.55
N GLU A 266 7.16 12.70 -10.65
CA GLU A 266 5.87 12.03 -10.46
C GLU A 266 4.88 12.92 -9.69
N PRO A 267 3.56 12.84 -9.97
CA PRO A 267 2.56 13.61 -9.24
C PRO A 267 2.49 13.17 -7.77
N VAL A 268 2.30 14.14 -6.88
CA VAL A 268 2.05 13.94 -5.44
C VAL A 268 0.85 14.76 -4.99
N LEU A 269 0.08 14.23 -4.03
CA LEU A 269 -1.04 14.94 -3.42
C LEU A 269 -0.58 15.53 -2.09
N THR A 270 -0.30 16.82 -2.08
CA THR A 270 0.10 17.55 -0.88
C THR A 270 -1.11 17.91 -0.05
N VAL A 271 -1.08 17.59 1.24
CA VAL A 271 -1.96 18.21 2.24
C VAL A 271 -1.20 19.43 2.77
N PRO A 272 -1.55 20.66 2.34
CA PRO A 272 -0.86 21.85 2.80
C PRO A 272 -1.08 22.03 4.29
N ALA A 273 -0.09 22.60 4.99
CA ALA A 273 -0.39 23.30 6.25
C ALA A 273 -1.47 24.34 5.94
N ALA A 274 -2.58 24.32 6.68
CA ALA A 274 -3.75 25.13 6.34
C ALA A 274 -3.35 26.60 6.11
N GLU A 275 -3.96 27.25 5.12
CA GLU A 275 -3.66 28.65 4.76
C GLU A 275 -3.88 29.62 5.95
N ASP A 276 -4.64 29.19 6.96
CA ASP A 276 -4.97 29.93 8.18
C ASP A 276 -3.87 29.88 9.27
N GLY A 277 -2.73 29.20 9.03
CA GLY A 277 -1.54 29.21 9.90
C GLY A 277 -1.10 27.84 10.44
N PRO A 278 -0.03 27.79 11.27
CA PRO A 278 0.57 26.55 11.78
C PRO A 278 -0.38 25.71 12.64
N ASP A 279 -1.39 26.35 13.25
CA ASP A 279 -2.43 25.71 14.06
C ASP A 279 -3.42 24.89 13.23
N GLY A 280 -3.33 24.94 11.89
CA GLY A 280 -4.22 24.23 10.98
C GLY A 280 -4.17 22.71 11.13
N LEU A 281 -2.98 22.13 11.26
CA LEU A 281 -2.82 20.67 11.43
C LEU A 281 -3.34 20.21 12.80
N GLU A 282 -3.07 21.02 13.83
CA GLU A 282 -3.57 20.76 15.18
C GLU A 282 -5.09 20.85 15.23
N SER A 283 -5.68 21.88 14.60
CA SER A 283 -7.12 22.08 14.51
C SER A 283 -7.82 20.93 13.81
N LEU A 284 -7.27 20.42 12.70
CA LEU A 284 -7.80 19.24 12.00
C LEU A 284 -7.75 18.00 12.90
N CYS A 285 -6.61 17.75 13.55
CA CYS A 285 -6.46 16.61 14.46
C CYS A 285 -7.41 16.72 15.66
N ALA A 286 -7.53 17.90 16.26
CA ALA A 286 -8.37 18.15 17.42
C ALA A 286 -9.87 18.07 17.08
N ALA A 287 -10.28 18.54 15.89
CA ALA A 287 -11.65 18.43 15.43
C ALA A 287 -12.04 16.96 15.18
N LEU A 288 -11.13 16.17 14.59
CA LEU A 288 -11.40 14.77 14.27
C LEU A 288 -11.31 13.86 15.52
N PHE A 289 -10.20 13.92 16.25
CA PHE A 289 -9.89 13.01 17.37
C PHE A 289 -10.27 13.55 18.75
N GLY A 290 -10.65 14.83 18.85
CA GLY A 290 -10.82 15.55 20.11
C GLY A 290 -9.52 16.24 20.55
N ALA A 291 -9.64 17.24 21.42
CA ALA A 291 -8.49 17.92 21.99
C ALA A 291 -7.61 16.92 22.78
N SER A 292 -6.33 16.85 22.43
CA SER A 292 -5.32 16.16 23.24
C SER A 292 -5.28 16.86 24.60
N ARG A 293 -5.75 16.19 25.66
CA ARG A 293 -5.48 16.69 27.02
C ARG A 293 -3.96 16.60 27.22
N PRO A 294 -3.27 17.69 27.60
CA PRO A 294 -1.90 17.57 28.04
C PRO A 294 -1.87 16.62 29.24
N ALA A 295 -0.98 15.63 29.16
CA ALA A 295 -0.68 14.73 30.27
C ALA A 295 0.02 15.50 31.41
#